data_AF-A0A1U8M0Q9-F1
#
_entry.id   AF-A0A1U8M0Q9-F1
#
_cell.length_a   1.000
_cell.length_b   1.000
_cell.length_c   1.000
_cell.angle_alpha   90.00
_cell.angle_beta   90.00
_cell.angle_gamma   90.00
#
_symmetry.space_group_name_H-M   'P 1'
#
loop_
_entity.id
_entity.type
_entity.pdbx_description
1 polymer ?
#
loop_
_entity_poly.entity_id
_entity_poly.type
_entity_poly.pdbx_seq_one_letter_code
_entity_poly.pdbx_strand_id
1 'polypeptide(L)'
;MDHRNGFSDSNEISNNNSTTCCIVPAAATTTSETLVSSEPLNTPDVAALQLLSNNLDSLHESTDSDYFYSDAKIALSSGREVAVHRCILSARSSVFKTVFSGLKDSGAKFELKELARDYEIGYNSLVAVLAYLYTGKVKSLPKGVCLCVDDGCSHVGCRPAVDFIAEVLYAAFVFQVPELIALYQRHLLDIIDWVAVDDILVVLYIANMCGNVCEKLVSKCVEIVVKSDVDIVTLDKALPPPIVKQIIDSRLELSLDKPENVGFPDKHVRRIHRALESDDVELVRMLLKEGHTNLDEAYALHYAVAYCDAKTTTELLDLGLADVNHRNSRGYTVLHVAAMRKEPKIIVSLLTKGARPSDLTIDGRKALQISKRLTRAADYYKSTEEGKASPKDRLCIEILEQAERRDPLHGEASLSLAIAGDDLRMKLLYLENRVGLAKLLFPMEAKVVMDIAQVDGTSEFTFATINSNKLNGAQTTVDLNEAPFRIQEEHLNRLKALSRTVELGKRFFPRCSEVLNKIMDADDLSQLACGGIDTAEERVVKRQRYMELQDVLSKAFHEDKEEFDRSAISSSSSSKSIVVTRPKGTAHC
;
A
#
# COMPACT_ATOMS: atom_id res chain seq x y z
N MET A 1 -74.81 20.45 12.85
CA MET A 1 -73.73 21.01 13.70
C MET A 1 -72.41 20.80 12.96
N ASP A 2 -72.18 21.36 11.77
CA ASP A 2 -72.23 22.77 11.26
C ASP A 2 -70.82 23.40 11.37
N HIS A 3 -70.10 23.63 10.25
CA HIS A 3 -70.00 24.91 9.50
C HIS A 3 -69.36 26.05 10.33
N ARG A 4 -68.33 26.83 9.94
CA ARG A 4 -67.49 27.11 8.73
C ARG A 4 -66.16 27.76 9.23
N ASN A 5 -65.05 28.06 8.53
CA ASN A 5 -64.50 28.10 7.14
C ASN A 5 -62.94 27.86 7.27
N GLY A 6 -62.03 27.93 6.27
CA GLY A 6 -62.11 28.10 4.80
C GLY A 6 -61.00 29.04 4.23
N PHE A 7 -60.30 28.60 3.16
CA PHE A 7 -59.28 29.28 2.31
C PHE A 7 -57.79 29.43 2.75
N SER A 8 -56.90 28.97 1.83
CA SER A 8 -55.56 29.50 1.45
C SER A 8 -54.39 29.54 2.46
N ASP A 9 -53.11 29.36 2.07
CA ASP A 9 -52.51 29.11 0.73
C ASP A 9 -51.11 28.40 0.78
N SER A 10 -50.84 27.61 -0.27
CA SER A 10 -49.57 27.42 -1.01
C SER A 10 -48.25 26.85 -0.39
N ASN A 11 -47.69 25.91 -1.16
CA ASN A 11 -46.25 25.59 -1.40
C ASN A 11 -45.43 24.78 -0.38
N GLU A 12 -45.59 23.46 -0.42
CA GLU A 12 -44.46 22.52 -0.36
C GLU A 12 -43.88 22.31 -1.78
N ILE A 13 -42.55 22.32 -1.93
CA ILE A 13 -41.86 21.72 -3.10
C ILE A 13 -40.63 20.95 -2.60
N SER A 14 -40.60 19.65 -2.85
CA SER A 14 -39.46 18.77 -2.57
C SER A 14 -38.47 18.78 -3.74
N ASN A 15 -37.19 18.96 -3.44
CA ASN A 15 -36.10 18.84 -4.41
C ASN A 15 -35.16 17.69 -4.04
N ASN A 16 -35.40 16.53 -4.64
CA ASN A 16 -34.33 15.55 -4.88
C ASN A 16 -33.56 15.97 -6.13
N ASN A 17 -32.23 15.89 -6.10
CA ASN A 17 -31.43 15.53 -7.28
C ASN A 17 -30.00 15.16 -6.88
N SER A 18 -29.68 13.87 -6.97
CA SER A 18 -28.32 13.35 -6.99
C SER A 18 -27.80 13.35 -8.43
N THR A 19 -26.52 13.62 -8.68
CA THR A 19 -25.96 13.63 -10.04
C THR A 19 -24.60 12.95 -10.10
N THR A 20 -24.49 11.87 -10.87
CA THR A 20 -23.24 11.12 -11.08
C THR A 20 -23.15 10.60 -12.52
N CYS A 21 -22.00 10.85 -13.17
CA CYS A 21 -21.47 10.22 -14.41
C CYS A 21 -22.37 10.09 -15.66
N CYS A 22 -21.90 10.66 -16.77
CA CYS A 22 -22.46 10.47 -18.11
C CYS A 22 -21.83 9.27 -18.85
N ILE A 23 -22.64 8.43 -19.50
CA ILE A 23 -22.25 7.52 -20.59
C ILE A 23 -23.31 7.65 -21.71
N VAL A 24 -22.88 7.55 -22.98
CA VAL A 24 -23.68 7.87 -24.18
C VAL A 24 -24.03 6.58 -24.95
N PRO A 25 -25.30 6.40 -25.39
CA PRO A 25 -25.53 6.24 -26.83
C PRO A 25 -26.87 6.78 -27.41
N ALA A 26 -26.77 7.32 -28.63
CA ALA A 26 -27.71 7.24 -29.78
C ALA A 26 -29.25 7.42 -29.62
N ALA A 27 -29.71 8.60 -30.04
CA ALA A 27 -30.78 8.87 -31.03
C ALA A 27 -32.17 8.17 -30.96
N ALA A 28 -33.22 8.95 -30.65
CA ALA A 28 -34.56 8.81 -31.23
C ALA A 28 -35.34 10.15 -31.27
N THR A 29 -36.20 10.28 -32.27
CA THR A 29 -36.97 11.45 -32.75
C THR A 29 -37.94 12.16 -31.79
N THR A 30 -37.86 13.51 -31.79
CA THR A 30 -38.96 14.52 -31.80
C THR A 30 -40.22 14.37 -30.94
N THR A 31 -40.48 15.39 -30.11
CA THR A 31 -41.47 16.46 -30.41
C THR A 31 -41.05 17.78 -29.73
N SER A 32 -41.55 18.92 -30.22
CA SER A 32 -40.98 20.25 -29.91
C SER A 32 -41.87 21.09 -28.99
N GLU A 33 -41.29 21.62 -27.91
CA GLU A 33 -41.74 22.87 -27.28
C GLU A 33 -40.55 23.81 -27.07
N THR A 34 -40.84 25.11 -27.09
CA THR A 34 -39.93 26.27 -27.23
C THR A 34 -38.55 26.17 -26.56
N LEU A 35 -37.51 26.13 -27.39
CA LEU A 35 -36.12 26.37 -27.00
C LEU A 35 -35.90 27.81 -26.52
N VAL A 36 -35.51 27.99 -25.25
CA VAL A 36 -34.57 29.07 -24.90
C VAL A 36 -33.17 28.45 -24.92
N SER A 37 -32.61 28.33 -26.12
CA SER A 37 -31.23 27.89 -26.29
C SER A 37 -30.30 28.99 -25.77
N SER A 38 -29.57 28.70 -24.70
CA SER A 38 -28.39 29.49 -24.34
C SER A 38 -27.38 29.35 -25.49
N GLU A 39 -27.24 30.39 -26.30
CA GLU A 39 -26.21 30.41 -27.34
C GLU A 39 -24.83 30.22 -26.70
N PRO A 40 -23.96 29.33 -27.21
CA PRO A 40 -22.56 29.37 -26.85
C PRO A 40 -21.99 30.72 -27.30
N LEU A 41 -21.27 31.43 -26.43
CA LEU A 41 -20.60 32.70 -26.77
C LEU A 41 -19.41 32.46 -27.72
N ASN A 42 -19.72 32.07 -28.96
CA ASN A 42 -18.81 31.97 -30.09
C ASN A 42 -18.56 33.37 -30.69
N THR A 43 -18.22 34.35 -29.83
CA THR A 43 -17.67 35.61 -30.33
C THR A 43 -16.29 35.34 -30.93
N PRO A 44 -15.88 36.07 -31.99
CA PRO A 44 -14.55 35.88 -32.58
C PRO A 44 -13.41 36.01 -31.56
N ASP A 45 -13.57 36.88 -30.56
CA ASP A 45 -12.59 37.12 -29.50
C ASP A 45 -12.44 35.91 -28.56
N VAL A 46 -13.55 35.25 -28.20
CA VAL A 46 -13.50 34.02 -27.39
C VAL A 46 -12.82 32.90 -28.16
N ALA A 47 -13.11 32.75 -29.45
CA ALA A 47 -12.42 31.77 -30.30
C ALA A 47 -10.91 32.07 -30.44
N ALA A 48 -10.54 33.35 -30.61
CA ALA A 48 -9.14 33.78 -30.70
C ALA A 48 -8.37 33.56 -29.38
N LEU A 49 -9.00 33.84 -28.22
CA LEU A 49 -8.42 33.58 -26.90
C LEU A 49 -8.31 32.08 -26.60
N GLN A 50 -9.27 31.27 -27.01
CA GLN A 50 -9.19 29.81 -26.92
C GLN A 50 -8.06 29.25 -27.79
N LEU A 51 -7.87 29.77 -29.01
CA LEU A 51 -6.78 29.40 -29.91
C LEU A 51 -5.41 29.81 -29.33
N LEU A 52 -5.28 31.03 -28.81
CA LEU A 52 -4.07 31.48 -28.11
C LEU A 52 -3.75 30.56 -26.91
N SER A 53 -4.75 30.26 -26.09
CA SER A 53 -4.63 29.35 -24.95
C SER A 53 -4.16 27.95 -25.37
N ASN A 54 -4.67 27.39 -26.47
CA ASN A 54 -4.22 26.11 -27.02
C ASN A 54 -2.77 26.18 -27.57
N ASN A 55 -2.41 27.28 -28.23
CA ASN A 55 -1.06 27.49 -28.79
C ASN A 55 0.00 27.73 -27.71
N LEU A 56 -0.38 28.24 -26.53
CA LEU A 56 0.49 28.29 -25.36
C LEU A 56 0.60 26.93 -24.65
N ASP A 57 -0.37 26.03 -24.84
CA ASP A 57 -0.34 24.69 -24.24
C ASP A 57 0.65 23.75 -24.94
N SER A 58 0.74 23.83 -26.28
CA SER A 58 1.72 23.04 -27.05
C SER A 58 3.17 23.42 -26.74
N LEU A 59 3.44 24.67 -26.33
CA LEU A 59 4.75 25.12 -25.79
C LEU A 59 5.07 24.55 -24.40
N HIS A 60 4.10 23.93 -23.73
CA HIS A 60 4.26 23.34 -22.39
C HIS A 60 4.26 21.79 -22.44
N GLU A 61 3.52 21.18 -23.37
CA GLU A 61 3.46 19.72 -23.54
C GLU A 61 4.56 19.12 -24.44
N SER A 62 5.34 19.92 -25.17
CA SER A 62 6.36 19.42 -26.11
C SER A 62 7.51 18.68 -25.41
N THR A 63 7.43 17.34 -25.34
CA THR A 63 8.44 16.48 -24.68
C THR A 63 9.59 16.02 -25.56
N ASP A 64 9.47 16.13 -26.90
CA ASP A 64 10.49 15.65 -27.84
C ASP A 64 11.37 16.80 -28.37
N SER A 65 12.68 16.64 -28.19
CA SER A 65 13.79 17.50 -28.66
C SER A 65 13.83 18.96 -28.16
N ASP A 66 14.94 19.30 -27.49
CA ASP A 66 15.47 20.64 -27.19
C ASP A 66 14.47 21.79 -26.93
N TYR A 67 14.03 21.89 -25.67
CA TYR A 67 13.86 23.16 -24.96
C TYR A 67 13.15 24.28 -25.75
N PHE A 68 11.99 23.96 -26.35
CA PHE A 68 11.30 24.71 -27.39
C PHE A 68 11.10 26.21 -27.06
N TYR A 69 12.11 27.03 -27.36
CA TYR A 69 12.27 28.45 -26.96
C TYR A 69 12.25 28.74 -25.44
N SER A 70 12.37 27.73 -24.58
CA SER A 70 12.39 27.91 -23.12
C SER A 70 13.72 28.54 -22.66
N ASP A 71 13.65 29.68 -21.98
CA ASP A 71 14.82 30.50 -21.63
C ASP A 71 15.21 30.46 -20.15
N ALA A 72 14.49 29.69 -19.33
CA ALA A 72 14.84 29.36 -17.95
C ALA A 72 14.37 27.95 -17.53
N LYS A 73 14.80 27.51 -16.35
CA LYS A 73 14.41 26.22 -15.74
C LYS A 73 14.04 26.38 -14.27
N ILE A 74 12.98 25.70 -13.83
CA ILE A 74 12.64 25.53 -12.42
C ILE A 74 13.11 24.13 -12.00
N ALA A 75 13.94 24.06 -10.97
CA ALA A 75 14.48 22.81 -10.44
C ALA A 75 13.81 22.43 -9.11
N LEU A 76 13.51 21.14 -8.97
CA LEU A 76 12.94 20.57 -7.75
C LEU A 76 14.03 19.89 -6.91
N SER A 77 13.77 19.81 -5.61
CA SER A 77 14.42 18.92 -4.62
C SER A 77 14.70 17.50 -5.13
N SER A 78 13.75 16.92 -5.88
CA SER A 78 13.85 15.60 -6.52
C SER A 78 14.89 15.50 -7.67
N GLY A 79 15.63 16.57 -7.97
CA GLY A 79 16.57 16.64 -9.08
C GLY A 79 15.93 16.77 -10.46
N ARG A 80 14.59 16.75 -10.55
CA ARG A 80 13.87 17.02 -11.81
C ARG A 80 13.87 18.51 -12.11
N GLU A 81 13.97 18.84 -13.40
CA GLU A 81 13.85 20.20 -13.92
C GLU A 81 12.60 20.33 -14.80
N VAL A 82 11.95 21.49 -14.76
CA VAL A 82 10.89 21.90 -15.68
C VAL A 82 11.39 23.09 -16.49
N ALA A 83 11.40 22.96 -17.81
CA ALA A 83 11.73 24.05 -18.73
C ALA A 83 10.58 25.07 -18.77
N VAL A 84 10.91 26.35 -18.71
CA VAL A 84 9.92 27.44 -18.65
C VAL A 84 10.33 28.66 -19.47
N HIS A 85 9.34 29.50 -19.78
CA HIS A 85 9.51 30.74 -20.52
C HIS A 85 9.31 31.93 -19.56
N ARG A 86 10.37 32.69 -19.29
CA ARG A 86 10.37 33.79 -18.31
C ARG A 86 9.33 34.84 -18.63
N CYS A 87 9.13 35.17 -19.91
CA CYS A 87 8.17 36.18 -20.36
C CYS A 87 6.72 35.82 -20.03
N ILE A 88 6.31 34.57 -20.28
CA ILE A 88 4.94 34.09 -20.01
C ILE A 88 4.68 34.10 -18.50
N LEU A 89 5.56 33.50 -17.70
CA LEU A 89 5.39 33.44 -16.25
C LEU A 89 5.46 34.82 -15.59
N SER A 90 6.34 35.72 -16.06
CA SER A 90 6.44 37.10 -15.56
C SER A 90 5.25 37.99 -15.93
N ALA A 91 4.53 37.66 -17.01
CA ALA A 91 3.28 38.34 -17.39
C ALA A 91 2.07 37.83 -16.58
N ARG A 92 2.17 36.64 -15.97
CA ARG A 92 1.06 35.94 -15.29
C ARG A 92 1.23 35.89 -13.76
N SER A 93 2.41 36.15 -13.22
CA SER A 93 2.68 36.28 -11.79
C SER A 93 3.74 37.34 -11.48
N SER A 94 3.44 38.20 -10.50
CA SER A 94 4.35 39.13 -9.84
C SER A 94 5.59 38.46 -9.25
N VAL A 95 5.42 37.23 -8.75
CA VAL A 95 6.47 36.46 -8.08
C VAL A 95 7.51 36.02 -9.11
N PHE A 96 7.07 35.37 -10.20
CA PHE A 96 7.97 34.99 -11.28
C PHE A 96 8.63 36.20 -11.96
N LYS A 97 7.91 37.32 -12.12
CA LYS A 97 8.51 38.57 -12.61
C LYS A 97 9.66 39.05 -11.73
N THR A 98 9.51 38.93 -10.40
CA THR A 98 10.54 39.33 -9.43
C THR A 98 11.73 38.37 -9.49
N VAL A 99 11.48 37.06 -9.40
CA VAL A 99 12.52 36.00 -9.49
C VAL A 99 13.35 36.14 -10.77
N PHE A 100 12.68 36.21 -11.93
CA PHE A 100 13.37 36.28 -13.21
C PHE A 100 14.07 37.62 -13.48
N SER A 101 13.68 38.71 -12.81
CA SER A 101 14.41 40.00 -12.91
C SER A 101 15.81 39.97 -12.29
N GLY A 102 16.08 39.06 -11.35
CA GLY A 102 17.42 38.86 -10.77
C GLY A 102 18.33 37.98 -11.63
N LEU A 103 17.78 37.20 -12.56
CA LEU A 103 18.47 36.14 -13.30
C LEU A 103 18.92 36.63 -14.68
N LYS A 104 20.20 37.01 -14.76
CA LYS A 104 20.78 37.77 -15.90
C LYS A 104 21.06 36.96 -17.16
N ASP A 105 21.30 35.66 -17.04
CA ASP A 105 21.77 34.81 -18.15
C ASP A 105 20.61 34.12 -18.90
N SER A 106 20.85 33.66 -20.13
CA SER A 106 19.92 32.80 -20.87
C SER A 106 20.10 31.33 -20.49
N GLY A 107 19.01 30.62 -20.21
CA GLY A 107 19.04 29.27 -19.64
C GLY A 107 19.14 29.28 -18.10
N ALA A 108 18.79 30.38 -17.45
CA ALA A 108 18.89 30.55 -16.00
C ALA A 108 18.10 29.47 -15.24
N LYS A 109 18.76 28.84 -14.27
CA LYS A 109 18.17 27.83 -13.36
C LYS A 109 17.77 28.50 -12.05
N PHE A 110 16.57 28.16 -11.56
CA PHE A 110 16.00 28.62 -10.30
C PHE A 110 15.58 27.42 -9.46
N GLU A 111 15.97 27.34 -8.19
CA GLU A 111 15.53 26.25 -7.29
C GLU A 111 14.20 26.61 -6.63
N LEU A 112 13.17 25.78 -6.85
CA LEU A 112 11.82 26.03 -6.33
C LEU A 112 11.80 26.21 -4.80
N LYS A 113 12.72 25.55 -4.10
CA LYS A 113 12.90 25.62 -2.64
C LYS A 113 13.32 26.99 -2.12
N GLU A 114 13.87 27.88 -2.96
CA GLU A 114 14.16 29.26 -2.56
C GLU A 114 12.88 30.06 -2.25
N LEU A 115 11.77 29.67 -2.85
CA LEU A 115 10.45 30.33 -2.78
C LEU A 115 9.43 29.48 -2.00
N ALA A 116 9.40 28.16 -2.24
CA ALA A 116 8.63 27.17 -1.49
C ALA A 116 9.51 26.54 -0.40
N ARG A 117 9.64 27.23 0.74
CA ARG A 117 10.57 26.84 1.82
C ARG A 117 9.97 25.87 2.82
N ASP A 118 8.66 26.01 3.06
CA ASP A 118 7.97 25.43 4.22
C ASP A 118 7.25 24.12 3.88
N TYR A 119 7.02 23.85 2.59
CA TYR A 119 6.46 22.59 2.09
C TYR A 119 7.03 22.22 0.72
N GLU A 120 7.17 20.91 0.45
CA GLU A 120 7.69 20.41 -0.81
C GLU A 120 6.59 20.28 -1.87
N ILE A 121 6.80 20.88 -3.05
CA ILE A 121 5.87 20.82 -4.18
C ILE A 121 6.36 19.73 -5.15
N GLY A 122 5.55 18.70 -5.38
CA GLY A 122 5.85 17.63 -6.31
C GLY A 122 5.78 18.06 -7.79
N TYR A 123 6.50 17.33 -8.64
CA TYR A 123 6.62 17.64 -10.08
C TYR A 123 5.27 17.80 -10.78
N ASN A 124 4.32 16.90 -10.53
CA ASN A 124 3.02 16.92 -11.21
C ASN A 124 2.18 18.13 -10.78
N SER A 125 2.29 18.53 -9.51
CA SER A 125 1.58 19.65 -8.89
C SER A 125 2.14 20.99 -9.38
N LEU A 126 3.47 21.10 -9.48
CA LEU A 126 4.14 22.22 -10.16
C LEU A 126 3.68 22.34 -11.62
N VAL A 127 3.70 21.25 -12.38
CA VAL A 127 3.27 21.22 -13.79
C VAL A 127 1.79 21.62 -13.93
N ALA A 128 0.91 21.20 -13.02
CA ALA A 128 -0.50 21.60 -13.05
C ALA A 128 -0.69 23.12 -12.89
N VAL A 129 0.05 23.77 -11.98
CA VAL A 129 -0.01 25.23 -11.80
C VAL A 129 0.64 25.97 -12.97
N LEU A 130 1.76 25.47 -13.50
CA LEU A 130 2.41 26.05 -14.69
C LEU A 130 1.50 25.97 -15.92
N ALA A 131 0.85 24.82 -16.16
CA ALA A 131 -0.12 24.66 -17.24
C ALA A 131 -1.27 25.68 -17.14
N TYR A 132 -1.79 25.95 -15.94
CA TYR A 132 -2.79 26.99 -15.73
C TYR A 132 -2.23 28.40 -15.98
N LEU A 133 -1.00 28.70 -15.55
CA LEU A 133 -0.38 30.01 -15.79
C LEU A 133 -0.22 30.30 -17.30
N TYR A 134 0.18 29.29 -18.09
CA TYR A 134 0.29 29.34 -19.54
C TYR A 134 -1.07 29.48 -20.25
N THR A 135 -2.03 28.61 -19.91
CA THR A 135 -3.25 28.42 -20.72
C THR A 135 -4.48 29.17 -20.19
N GLY A 136 -4.51 29.52 -18.90
CA GLY A 136 -5.72 29.93 -18.18
C GLY A 136 -6.73 28.80 -17.92
N LYS A 137 -6.39 27.54 -18.24
CA LYS A 137 -7.26 26.36 -18.11
C LYS A 137 -6.76 25.44 -17.01
N VAL A 138 -7.69 24.88 -16.24
CA VAL A 138 -7.39 23.82 -15.26
C VAL A 138 -7.43 22.50 -16.00
N LYS A 139 -6.29 21.84 -16.14
CA LYS A 139 -6.21 20.53 -16.81
C LYS A 139 -6.82 19.42 -15.95
N SER A 140 -7.27 18.35 -16.61
CA SER A 140 -7.62 17.11 -15.93
C SER A 140 -6.42 16.55 -15.17
N LEU A 141 -6.67 15.94 -14.01
CA LEU A 141 -5.61 15.44 -13.14
C LEU A 141 -4.84 14.31 -13.84
N PRO A 142 -3.49 14.28 -13.79
CA PRO A 142 -2.71 13.25 -14.47
C PRO A 142 -3.08 11.83 -14.02
N LYS A 143 -3.30 10.93 -14.99
CA LYS A 143 -3.75 9.55 -14.74
C LYS A 143 -2.82 8.83 -13.77
N GLY A 144 -3.38 8.20 -12.74
CA GLY A 144 -2.63 7.45 -11.72
C GLY A 144 -1.88 8.29 -10.68
N VAL A 145 -1.84 9.63 -10.81
CA VAL A 145 -1.15 10.49 -9.83
C VAL A 145 -2.00 10.73 -8.57
N CYS A 146 -3.31 10.88 -8.74
CA CYS A 146 -4.28 11.07 -7.65
C CYS A 146 -5.00 9.78 -7.26
N LEU A 147 -4.47 8.62 -7.65
CA LEU A 147 -5.02 7.31 -7.34
C LEU A 147 -4.01 6.57 -6.44
N CYS A 148 -4.53 5.81 -5.48
CA CYS A 148 -3.72 4.92 -4.64
C CYS A 148 -3.70 3.48 -5.19
N VAL A 149 -2.93 2.60 -4.55
CA VAL A 149 -2.77 1.17 -4.95
C VAL A 149 -3.86 0.27 -4.32
N ASP A 150 -4.73 0.82 -3.48
CA ASP A 150 -5.84 0.07 -2.85
C ASP A 150 -7.02 -0.04 -3.82
N ASP A 151 -7.20 -1.23 -4.42
CA ASP A 151 -8.30 -1.56 -5.35
C ASP A 151 -9.70 -1.42 -4.70
N GLY A 152 -9.78 -1.43 -3.36
CA GLY A 152 -11.00 -1.19 -2.59
C GLY A 152 -11.29 0.29 -2.30
N CYS A 153 -10.47 1.21 -2.80
CA CYS A 153 -10.62 2.63 -2.53
C CYS A 153 -11.54 3.34 -3.52
N SER A 154 -12.46 4.18 -3.04
CA SER A 154 -13.23 5.11 -3.88
C SER A 154 -12.40 6.27 -4.45
N HIS A 155 -11.14 6.39 -4.02
CA HIS A 155 -10.16 7.45 -4.32
C HIS A 155 -10.54 8.91 -3.98
N VAL A 156 -11.82 9.22 -3.69
CA VAL A 156 -12.35 10.58 -3.38
C VAL A 156 -11.48 11.35 -2.37
N GLY A 157 -11.18 10.75 -1.23
CA GLY A 157 -10.35 11.30 -0.17
C GLY A 157 -9.08 10.47 0.10
N CYS A 158 -8.53 9.81 -0.93
CA CYS A 158 -7.31 9.01 -0.75
C CYS A 158 -6.04 9.88 -0.71
N ARG A 159 -5.02 9.43 0.01
CA ARG A 159 -3.83 10.24 0.29
C ARG A 159 -3.16 10.84 -0.97
N PRO A 160 -2.91 10.10 -2.08
CA PRO A 160 -2.35 10.69 -3.30
C PRO A 160 -3.21 11.78 -3.95
N ALA A 161 -4.53 11.76 -3.75
CA ALA A 161 -5.41 12.86 -4.18
C ALA A 161 -5.29 14.07 -3.25
N VAL A 162 -5.31 13.84 -1.93
CA VAL A 162 -5.18 14.89 -0.91
C VAL A 162 -3.83 15.62 -1.02
N ASP A 163 -2.73 14.87 -1.15
CA ASP A 163 -1.39 15.43 -1.37
C ASP A 163 -1.36 16.31 -2.62
N PHE A 164 -1.82 15.81 -3.77
CA PHE A 164 -1.80 16.58 -5.02
C PHE A 164 -2.65 17.86 -4.93
N ILE A 165 -3.86 17.78 -4.38
CA ILE A 165 -4.77 18.93 -4.28
C ILE A 165 -4.19 19.97 -3.30
N ALA A 166 -3.58 19.54 -2.19
CA ALA A 166 -2.96 20.45 -1.21
C ALA A 166 -1.60 21.02 -1.68
N GLU A 167 -0.78 20.23 -2.38
CA GLU A 167 0.43 20.71 -3.07
C GLU A 167 0.10 21.78 -4.12
N VAL A 168 -0.96 21.58 -4.91
CA VAL A 168 -1.41 22.58 -5.90
C VAL A 168 -1.97 23.83 -5.21
N LEU A 169 -2.68 23.69 -4.09
CA LEU A 169 -3.12 24.84 -3.27
C LEU A 169 -1.92 25.66 -2.75
N TYR A 170 -0.91 24.99 -2.18
CA TYR A 170 0.31 25.65 -1.69
C TYR A 170 1.10 26.30 -2.85
N ALA A 171 1.29 25.60 -3.97
CA ALA A 171 1.96 26.14 -5.15
C ALA A 171 1.23 27.37 -5.73
N ALA A 172 -0.10 27.35 -5.77
CA ALA A 172 -0.92 28.49 -6.18
C ALA A 172 -0.78 29.68 -5.22
N PHE A 173 -0.71 29.44 -3.90
CA PHE A 173 -0.42 30.47 -2.90
C PHE A 173 0.98 31.07 -3.08
N VAL A 174 2.01 30.22 -3.17
CA VAL A 174 3.41 30.60 -3.33
C VAL A 174 3.64 31.40 -4.63
N PHE A 175 2.93 31.09 -5.72
CA PHE A 175 3.01 31.84 -6.99
C PHE A 175 2.00 32.99 -7.11
N GLN A 176 1.18 33.24 -6.09
CA GLN A 176 0.15 34.29 -6.03
C GLN A 176 -0.91 34.19 -7.15
N VAL A 177 -1.54 33.02 -7.29
CA VAL A 177 -2.57 32.70 -8.29
C VAL A 177 -3.95 32.52 -7.62
N PRO A 178 -4.68 33.61 -7.29
CA PRO A 178 -5.84 33.57 -6.41
C PRO A 178 -7.00 32.72 -6.95
N GLU A 179 -7.15 32.60 -8.27
CA GLU A 179 -8.19 31.79 -8.91
C GLU A 179 -8.00 30.30 -8.61
N LEU A 180 -6.75 29.81 -8.61
CA LEU A 180 -6.42 28.44 -8.25
C LEU A 180 -6.55 28.20 -6.74
N ILE A 181 -6.15 29.16 -5.90
CA ILE A 181 -6.32 29.06 -4.45
C ILE A 181 -7.80 28.87 -4.12
N ALA A 182 -8.67 29.74 -4.63
CA ALA A 182 -10.12 29.68 -4.42
C ALA A 182 -10.80 28.46 -5.07
N LEU A 183 -10.17 27.82 -6.05
CA LEU A 183 -10.65 26.57 -6.64
C LEU A 183 -10.26 25.35 -5.79
N TYR A 184 -8.97 25.20 -5.49
CA TYR A 184 -8.45 24.03 -4.77
C TYR A 184 -8.82 24.03 -3.28
N GLN A 185 -8.99 25.21 -2.66
CA GLN A 185 -9.61 25.34 -1.35
C GLN A 185 -11.05 24.79 -1.34
N ARG A 186 -11.84 25.03 -2.41
CA ARG A 186 -13.19 24.47 -2.53
C ARG A 186 -13.14 22.96 -2.72
N HIS A 187 -12.31 22.46 -3.64
CA HIS A 187 -12.14 21.02 -3.85
C HIS A 187 -11.75 20.28 -2.56
N LEU A 188 -10.90 20.88 -1.70
CA LEU A 188 -10.59 20.30 -0.38
C LEU A 188 -11.82 20.31 0.54
N LEU A 189 -12.55 21.43 0.64
CA LEU A 189 -13.80 21.49 1.41
C LEU A 189 -14.85 20.49 0.95
N ASP A 190 -14.96 20.25 -0.37
CA ASP A 190 -15.92 19.32 -0.98
C ASP A 190 -15.61 17.84 -0.64
N ILE A 191 -14.34 17.49 -0.39
CA ILE A 191 -13.91 16.11 -0.06
C ILE A 191 -13.56 15.89 1.41
N ILE A 192 -13.40 16.94 2.23
CA ILE A 192 -12.74 16.82 3.55
C ILE A 192 -13.38 15.81 4.50
N ASP A 193 -14.72 15.68 4.47
CA ASP A 193 -15.46 14.73 5.31
C ASP A 193 -15.29 13.25 4.88
N TRP A 194 -14.58 12.99 3.78
CA TRP A 194 -14.19 11.66 3.27
C TRP A 194 -12.70 11.35 3.47
N VAL A 195 -11.91 12.31 3.97
CA VAL A 195 -10.46 12.20 4.18
C VAL A 195 -10.17 11.59 5.56
N ALA A 196 -9.12 10.77 5.68
CA ALA A 196 -8.71 10.23 6.98
C ALA A 196 -8.17 11.36 7.87
N VAL A 197 -8.44 11.35 9.19
CA VAL A 197 -8.08 12.49 10.06
C VAL A 197 -6.59 12.80 10.04
N ASP A 198 -5.74 11.76 10.00
CA ASP A 198 -4.29 11.87 9.87
C ASP A 198 -3.84 12.60 8.58
N ASP A 199 -4.64 12.52 7.52
CA ASP A 199 -4.43 13.26 6.26
C ASP A 199 -5.02 14.68 6.34
N ILE A 200 -6.09 14.90 7.11
CA ILE A 200 -6.64 16.23 7.42
C ILE A 200 -5.61 17.09 8.16
N LEU A 201 -4.73 16.51 9.00
CA LEU A 201 -3.63 17.24 9.65
C LEU A 201 -2.72 17.94 8.63
N VAL A 202 -2.45 17.31 7.48
CA VAL A 202 -1.59 17.90 6.43
C VAL A 202 -2.34 18.95 5.62
N VAL A 203 -3.65 18.76 5.37
CA VAL A 203 -4.52 19.80 4.80
C VAL A 203 -4.55 21.04 5.72
N LEU A 204 -4.66 20.84 7.04
CA LEU A 204 -4.66 21.90 8.03
C LEU A 204 -3.30 22.63 8.11
N TYR A 205 -2.19 21.89 8.08
CA TYR A 205 -0.84 22.46 8.04
C TYR A 205 -0.67 23.42 6.84
N ILE A 206 -1.03 22.95 5.64
CA ILE A 206 -0.95 23.74 4.39
C ILE A 206 -1.92 24.91 4.41
N ALA A 207 -3.18 24.70 4.80
CA ALA A 207 -4.19 25.75 4.88
C ALA A 207 -3.78 26.87 5.87
N ASN A 208 -3.13 26.52 6.98
CA ASN A 208 -2.59 27.49 7.93
C ASN A 208 -1.44 28.31 7.33
N MET A 209 -0.52 27.72 6.55
CA MET A 209 0.54 28.47 5.86
C MET A 209 0.01 29.42 4.78
N CYS A 210 -1.06 29.03 4.09
CA CYS A 210 -1.78 29.91 3.16
C CYS A 210 -2.56 31.06 3.86
N GLY A 211 -2.60 31.05 5.20
CA GLY A 211 -3.15 32.11 6.04
C GLY A 211 -4.62 32.44 5.76
N ASN A 212 -4.96 33.71 5.87
CA ASN A 212 -6.33 34.23 5.83
C ASN A 212 -7.14 33.79 4.59
N VAL A 213 -6.49 33.55 3.45
CA VAL A 213 -7.18 33.09 2.23
C VAL A 213 -7.82 31.71 2.44
N CYS A 214 -7.16 30.85 3.23
CA CYS A 214 -7.61 29.51 3.54
C CYS A 214 -8.40 29.39 4.85
N GLU A 215 -8.76 30.49 5.52
CA GLU A 215 -9.44 30.52 6.83
C GLU A 215 -10.61 29.53 6.94
N LYS A 216 -11.53 29.51 5.97
CA LYS A 216 -12.69 28.58 5.95
C LYS A 216 -12.29 27.10 5.98
N LEU A 217 -11.18 26.75 5.32
CA LEU A 217 -10.64 25.40 5.30
C LEU A 217 -9.92 25.08 6.60
N VAL A 218 -9.16 26.03 7.17
CA VAL A 218 -8.57 25.91 8.51
C VAL A 218 -9.67 25.63 9.55
N SER A 219 -10.73 26.44 9.60
CA SER A 219 -11.82 26.27 10.56
C SER A 219 -12.51 24.90 10.46
N LYS A 220 -12.84 24.45 9.23
CA LYS A 220 -13.46 23.13 9.00
C LYS A 220 -12.52 21.97 9.36
N CYS A 221 -11.22 22.08 9.08
CA CYS A 221 -10.25 21.06 9.49
C CYS A 221 -10.07 21.03 11.02
N VAL A 222 -9.98 22.19 11.69
CA VAL A 222 -9.93 22.28 13.16
C VAL A 222 -11.19 21.69 13.78
N GLU A 223 -12.38 21.97 13.23
CA GLU A 223 -13.65 21.41 13.72
C GLU A 223 -13.64 19.86 13.72
N ILE A 224 -13.13 19.24 12.64
CA ILE A 224 -13.03 17.79 12.52
C ILE A 224 -11.96 17.23 13.48
N VAL A 225 -10.79 17.86 13.55
CA VAL A 225 -9.67 17.39 14.39
C VAL A 225 -9.99 17.53 15.90
N VAL A 226 -10.68 18.60 16.31
CA VAL A 226 -11.18 18.76 17.69
C VAL A 226 -12.09 17.60 18.09
N LYS A 227 -12.98 17.17 17.18
CA LYS A 227 -13.93 16.05 17.38
C LYS A 227 -13.31 14.65 17.20
N SER A 228 -12.02 14.54 16.86
CA SER A 228 -11.35 13.28 16.54
C SER A 228 -10.61 12.65 17.71
N ASP A 229 -10.18 11.39 17.52
CA ASP A 229 -9.39 10.57 18.42
C ASP A 229 -7.86 10.85 18.36
N VAL A 230 -7.42 11.81 17.55
CA VAL A 230 -6.00 12.15 17.38
C VAL A 230 -5.41 12.67 18.71
N ASP A 231 -4.36 12.02 19.17
CA ASP A 231 -3.70 12.31 20.45
C ASP A 231 -2.80 13.56 20.40
N ILE A 232 -2.41 14.06 21.57
CA ILE A 232 -1.66 15.32 21.69
C ILE A 232 -0.25 15.21 21.12
N VAL A 233 0.40 14.04 21.18
CA VAL A 233 1.74 13.84 20.59
C VAL A 233 1.65 13.92 19.06
N THR A 234 0.65 13.28 18.46
CA THR A 234 0.40 13.37 17.02
C THR A 234 0.12 14.82 16.59
N LEU A 235 -0.64 15.59 17.38
CA LEU A 235 -0.86 17.02 17.12
C LEU A 235 0.44 17.84 17.23
N ASP A 236 1.21 17.70 18.32
CA ASP A 236 2.50 18.38 18.55
C ASP A 236 3.54 18.08 17.45
N LYS A 237 3.46 16.89 16.82
CA LYS A 237 4.36 16.47 15.73
C LYS A 237 3.90 16.92 14.34
N ALA A 238 2.60 17.16 14.13
CA ALA A 238 2.03 17.45 12.82
C ALA A 238 1.69 18.94 12.59
N LEU A 239 1.44 19.72 13.64
CA LEU A 239 0.87 21.07 13.53
C LEU A 239 1.69 22.13 14.29
N PRO A 240 1.64 23.42 13.88
CA PRO A 240 2.30 24.50 14.61
C PRO A 240 1.70 24.68 16.03
N PRO A 241 2.51 24.98 17.07
CA PRO A 241 2.03 25.08 18.46
C PRO A 241 0.81 25.99 18.71
N PRO A 242 0.60 27.13 17.99
CA PRO A 242 -0.62 27.92 18.15
C PRO A 242 -1.91 27.16 17.77
N ILE A 243 -1.85 26.33 16.73
CA ILE A 243 -2.98 25.52 16.25
C ILE A 243 -3.20 24.32 17.17
N VAL A 244 -2.12 23.67 17.65
CA VAL A 244 -2.23 22.60 18.65
C VAL A 244 -2.89 23.12 19.92
N LYS A 245 -2.47 24.30 20.42
CA LYS A 245 -3.11 24.95 21.57
C LYS A 245 -4.59 25.25 21.31
N GLN A 246 -4.93 25.81 20.15
CA GLN A 246 -6.33 26.09 19.78
C GLN A 246 -7.21 24.82 19.82
N ILE A 247 -6.69 23.69 19.31
CA ILE A 247 -7.39 22.40 19.32
C ILE A 247 -7.58 21.90 20.76
N ILE A 248 -6.54 21.96 21.60
CA ILE A 248 -6.60 21.53 23.02
C ILE A 248 -7.58 22.40 23.81
N ASP A 249 -7.48 23.73 23.71
CA ASP A 249 -8.38 24.66 24.39
C ASP A 249 -9.85 24.38 23.98
N SER A 250 -10.11 24.12 22.69
CA SER A 250 -11.44 23.77 22.17
C SER A 250 -11.98 22.42 22.66
N ARG A 251 -11.12 21.40 22.82
CA ARG A 251 -11.52 20.09 23.37
C ARG A 251 -11.90 20.17 24.85
N LEU A 252 -11.20 21.02 25.61
CA LEU A 252 -11.49 21.30 27.01
C LEU A 252 -12.81 22.07 27.16
N GLU A 253 -13.05 23.11 26.35
CA GLU A 253 -14.32 23.86 26.34
C GLU A 253 -15.54 22.96 26.04
N LEU A 254 -15.41 22.04 25.08
CA LEU A 254 -16.46 21.07 24.73
C LEU A 254 -16.63 19.93 25.74
N SER A 255 -15.82 19.88 26.81
CA SER A 255 -15.80 18.80 27.82
C SER A 255 -15.57 17.40 27.23
N LEU A 256 -14.96 17.32 26.04
CA LEU A 256 -14.57 16.04 25.42
C LEU A 256 -13.39 15.42 26.16
N ASP A 257 -12.45 16.27 26.58
CA ASP A 257 -11.37 15.93 27.51
C ASP A 257 -11.75 16.34 28.94
N LYS A 258 -12.09 15.36 29.80
CA LYS A 258 -12.13 15.59 31.26
C LYS A 258 -10.71 15.87 31.78
N PRO A 259 -10.50 16.66 32.85
CA PRO A 259 -9.16 16.95 33.37
C PRO A 259 -8.35 15.72 33.81
N GLU A 260 -9.00 14.59 34.09
CA GLU A 260 -8.38 13.29 34.41
C GLU A 260 -8.09 12.41 33.18
N ASN A 261 -8.63 12.78 32.01
CA ASN A 261 -8.58 12.01 30.76
C ASN A 261 -8.02 12.82 29.58
N VAL A 262 -7.55 14.05 29.79
CA VAL A 262 -6.85 14.83 28.75
C VAL A 262 -5.67 14.00 28.27
N GLY A 263 -5.55 13.79 26.96
CA GLY A 263 -4.57 12.89 26.32
C GLY A 263 -3.08 13.28 26.45
N PHE A 264 -2.71 14.03 27.48
CA PHE A 264 -1.33 14.26 27.87
C PHE A 264 -0.73 12.96 28.43
N PRO A 265 0.40 12.44 27.91
CA PRO A 265 1.05 11.28 28.51
C PRO A 265 1.50 11.60 29.95
N ASP A 266 1.51 10.63 30.85
CA ASP A 266 1.99 10.84 32.22
C ASP A 266 3.43 11.43 32.22
N LYS A 267 3.81 12.11 33.30
CA LYS A 267 5.15 12.67 33.50
C LYS A 267 6.26 11.62 33.34
N HIS A 268 6.03 10.35 33.67
CA HIS A 268 6.96 9.25 33.40
C HIS A 268 6.95 8.85 31.91
N VAL A 269 5.78 8.69 31.29
CA VAL A 269 5.67 8.40 29.84
C VAL A 269 6.32 9.48 28.98
N ARG A 270 6.13 10.78 29.30
CA ARG A 270 6.80 11.90 28.62
C ARG A 270 8.32 11.89 28.79
N ARG A 271 8.88 11.28 29.84
CA ARG A 271 10.33 11.04 29.97
C ARG A 271 10.78 9.90 29.05
N ILE A 272 10.02 8.81 28.97
CA ILE A 272 10.31 7.69 28.05
C ILE A 272 10.29 8.19 26.60
N HIS A 273 9.25 8.93 26.20
CA HIS A 273 9.16 9.54 24.87
C HIS A 273 10.35 10.46 24.57
N ARG A 274 10.72 11.36 25.49
CA ARG A 274 11.90 12.24 25.30
C ARG A 274 13.23 11.47 25.24
N ALA A 275 13.38 10.37 25.97
CA ALA A 275 14.56 9.52 25.88
C ALA A 275 14.65 8.86 24.49
N LEU A 276 13.52 8.41 23.93
CA LEU A 276 13.42 7.91 22.56
C LEU A 276 13.67 9.01 21.50
N GLU A 277 13.20 10.25 21.72
CA GLU A 277 13.55 11.41 20.86
C GLU A 277 15.05 11.75 20.88
N SER A 278 15.76 11.33 21.94
CA SER A 278 17.20 11.60 22.14
C SER A 278 18.07 10.39 21.76
N ASP A 279 17.48 9.35 21.16
CA ASP A 279 18.10 8.06 20.85
C ASP A 279 18.77 7.35 22.05
N ASP A 280 18.37 7.68 23.28
CA ASP A 280 18.95 7.15 24.52
C ASP A 280 18.13 5.96 25.07
N VAL A 281 18.36 4.80 24.47
CA VAL A 281 17.71 3.53 24.88
C VAL A 281 18.19 3.06 26.26
N GLU A 282 19.35 3.49 26.75
CA GLU A 282 19.80 3.20 28.12
C GLU A 282 19.08 4.06 29.16
N LEU A 283 18.75 5.32 28.85
CA LEU A 283 17.84 6.13 29.66
C LEU A 283 16.43 5.54 29.69
N VAL A 284 15.93 5.01 28.57
CA VAL A 284 14.68 4.21 28.57
C VAL A 284 14.81 3.01 29.51
N ARG A 285 15.91 2.25 29.43
CA ARG A 285 16.19 1.11 30.32
C ARG A 285 16.30 1.51 31.80
N MET A 286 16.76 2.73 32.11
CA MET A 286 16.80 3.27 33.47
C MET A 286 15.40 3.69 33.96
N LEU A 287 14.60 4.36 33.13
CA LEU A 287 13.24 4.77 33.46
C LEU A 287 12.35 3.54 33.74
N LEU A 288 12.42 2.50 32.92
CA LEU A 288 11.69 1.24 33.15
C LEU A 288 12.03 0.57 34.49
N LYS A 289 13.25 0.79 35.03
CA LYS A 289 13.66 0.29 36.36
C LYS A 289 13.09 1.10 37.52
N GLU A 290 12.54 2.30 37.29
CA GLU A 290 11.75 3.04 38.30
C GLU A 290 10.41 2.31 38.58
N GLY A 291 9.96 1.43 37.67
CA GLY A 291 8.76 0.60 37.86
C GLY A 291 7.43 1.35 37.80
N HIS A 292 7.43 2.59 37.29
CA HIS A 292 6.24 3.45 37.23
C HIS A 292 5.36 3.23 36.00
N THR A 293 5.92 2.76 34.88
CA THR A 293 5.19 2.47 33.64
C THR A 293 6.01 1.49 32.80
N ASN A 294 5.35 0.54 32.11
CA ASN A 294 6.01 -0.35 31.14
C ASN A 294 5.98 0.24 29.71
N LEU A 295 6.61 -0.45 28.75
CA LEU A 295 6.71 0.05 27.36
C LEU A 295 5.37 0.09 26.62
N ASP A 296 4.46 -0.83 26.92
CA ASP A 296 3.16 -0.94 26.25
C ASP A 296 2.18 0.10 26.79
N GLU A 297 2.12 0.27 28.11
CA GLU A 297 1.41 1.36 28.81
C GLU A 297 1.87 2.76 28.35
N ALA A 298 3.16 2.90 28.03
CA ALA A 298 3.74 4.13 27.50
C ALA A 298 3.51 4.31 25.98
N TYR A 299 2.93 3.33 25.30
CA TYR A 299 2.90 3.19 23.83
C TYR A 299 4.27 3.47 23.18
N ALA A 300 5.35 3.10 23.88
CA ALA A 300 6.71 3.52 23.57
C ALA A 300 7.20 2.96 22.23
N LEU A 301 6.75 1.75 21.87
CA LEU A 301 7.06 1.16 20.58
C LEU A 301 6.29 1.84 19.43
N HIS A 302 5.02 2.22 19.61
CA HIS A 302 4.29 3.04 18.64
C HIS A 302 4.97 4.40 18.44
N TYR A 303 5.40 5.04 19.54
CA TYR A 303 6.14 6.30 19.50
C TYR A 303 7.45 6.17 18.72
N ALA A 304 8.27 5.16 19.03
CA ALA A 304 9.54 4.92 18.35
C ALA A 304 9.35 4.63 16.85
N VAL A 305 8.38 3.77 16.52
CA VAL A 305 8.01 3.44 15.14
C VAL A 305 7.49 4.67 14.39
N ALA A 306 6.79 5.61 15.03
CA ALA A 306 6.31 6.83 14.40
C ALA A 306 7.41 7.89 14.20
N TYR A 307 8.18 8.20 15.25
CA TYR A 307 8.96 9.45 15.32
C TYR A 307 10.48 9.30 15.51
N CYS A 308 10.97 8.13 15.96
CA CYS A 308 12.39 7.93 16.28
C CYS A 308 13.13 7.22 15.16
N ASP A 309 14.45 7.21 15.18
CA ASP A 309 15.21 6.63 14.07
C ASP A 309 15.09 5.10 14.01
N ALA A 310 15.29 4.51 12.82
CA ALA A 310 15.08 3.07 12.63
C ALA A 310 16.03 2.22 13.50
N LYS A 311 17.22 2.74 13.82
CA LYS A 311 18.18 2.13 14.78
C LYS A 311 17.60 2.04 16.18
N THR A 312 17.11 3.17 16.70
CA THR A 312 16.49 3.31 18.02
C THR A 312 15.24 2.43 18.15
N THR A 313 14.47 2.32 17.05
CA THR A 313 13.35 1.38 16.93
C THR A 313 13.81 -0.09 17.04
N THR A 314 14.89 -0.49 16.35
CA THR A 314 15.43 -1.86 16.46
C THR A 314 16.02 -2.14 17.86
N GLU A 315 16.74 -1.20 18.46
CA GLU A 315 17.32 -1.37 19.79
C GLU A 315 16.25 -1.48 20.88
N LEU A 316 15.11 -0.78 20.73
CA LEU A 316 13.93 -0.94 21.58
C LEU A 316 13.27 -2.32 21.40
N LEU A 317 13.16 -2.81 20.16
CA LEU A 317 12.64 -4.15 19.83
C LEU A 317 13.57 -5.29 20.31
N ASP A 318 14.87 -5.04 20.42
CA ASP A 318 15.85 -5.98 20.94
C ASP A 318 15.87 -6.07 22.47
N LEU A 319 15.15 -5.18 23.18
CA LEU A 319 14.87 -5.35 24.61
C LEU A 319 13.93 -6.53 24.88
N GLY A 320 13.00 -6.82 23.97
CA GLY A 320 11.98 -7.88 24.15
C GLY A 320 10.97 -7.62 25.29
N LEU A 321 10.78 -6.35 25.69
CA LEU A 321 9.96 -5.93 26.83
C LEU A 321 8.60 -5.29 26.43
N ALA A 322 8.20 -5.39 25.17
CA ALA A 322 6.98 -4.79 24.61
C ALA A 322 6.27 -5.80 23.68
N ASP A 323 4.93 -5.84 23.71
CA ASP A 323 4.16 -6.65 22.75
C ASP A 323 4.07 -5.94 21.39
N VAL A 324 4.70 -6.55 20.37
CA VAL A 324 4.68 -6.09 18.98
C VAL A 324 3.29 -6.16 18.31
N ASN A 325 2.29 -6.71 19.00
CA ASN A 325 0.89 -6.72 18.60
C ASN A 325 0.00 -5.84 19.49
N HIS A 326 0.56 -5.08 20.43
CA HIS A 326 -0.19 -4.17 21.28
C HIS A 326 -0.88 -3.09 20.43
N ARG A 327 -2.14 -2.78 20.75
CA ARG A 327 -2.93 -1.74 20.09
C ARG A 327 -2.90 -0.44 20.91
N ASN A 328 -2.66 0.68 20.24
CA ASN A 328 -2.79 1.99 20.90
C ASN A 328 -4.27 2.37 21.11
N SER A 329 -4.51 3.54 21.71
CA SER A 329 -5.85 4.11 21.96
C SER A 329 -6.75 4.19 20.72
N ARG A 330 -6.17 4.31 19.52
CA ARG A 330 -6.85 4.37 18.21
C ARG A 330 -6.98 3.00 17.53
N GLY A 331 -6.59 1.92 18.23
CA GLY A 331 -6.68 0.54 17.77
C GLY A 331 -5.58 0.09 16.80
N TYR A 332 -4.56 0.92 16.55
CA TYR A 332 -3.45 0.57 15.65
C TYR A 332 -2.41 -0.30 16.36
N THR A 333 -2.00 -1.39 15.69
CA THR A 333 -0.77 -2.09 16.07
C THR A 333 0.45 -1.31 15.58
N VAL A 334 1.63 -1.59 16.12
CA VAL A 334 2.88 -0.97 15.66
C VAL A 334 3.19 -1.29 14.18
N LEU A 335 2.68 -2.40 13.64
CA LEU A 335 2.79 -2.72 12.22
C LEU A 335 1.91 -1.82 11.34
N HIS A 336 0.75 -1.37 11.83
CA HIS A 336 -0.06 -0.35 11.16
C HIS A 336 0.67 1.00 11.11
N VAL A 337 1.30 1.42 12.21
CA VAL A 337 2.11 2.66 12.26
C VAL A 337 3.33 2.57 11.35
N ALA A 338 4.01 1.41 11.30
CA ALA A 338 5.13 1.19 10.38
C ALA A 338 4.70 1.24 8.88
N ALA A 339 3.51 0.75 8.57
CA ALA A 339 2.92 0.87 7.23
C ALA A 339 2.55 2.32 6.86
N MET A 340 2.14 3.14 7.84
CA MET A 340 1.95 4.59 7.65
C MET A 340 3.26 5.31 7.37
N ARG A 341 4.33 4.98 8.10
CA ARG A 341 5.67 5.59 7.95
C ARG A 341 6.42 5.16 6.68
N LYS A 342 6.01 4.08 6.02
CA LYS A 342 6.62 3.56 4.77
C LYS A 342 8.12 3.24 4.89
N GLU A 343 8.56 2.69 6.02
CA GLU A 343 9.97 2.28 6.22
C GLU A 343 10.15 0.75 6.20
N PRO A 344 10.64 0.16 5.09
CA PRO A 344 10.77 -1.29 4.93
C PRO A 344 11.56 -1.98 6.06
N LYS A 345 12.61 -1.33 6.58
CA LYS A 345 13.45 -1.87 7.65
C LYS A 345 12.67 -2.12 8.94
N ILE A 346 11.78 -1.19 9.30
CA ILE A 346 10.97 -1.28 10.52
C ILE A 346 9.90 -2.37 10.35
N ILE A 347 9.24 -2.41 9.18
CA ILE A 347 8.26 -3.46 8.83
C ILE A 347 8.90 -4.85 8.92
N VAL A 348 10.08 -5.06 8.33
CA VAL A 348 10.80 -6.35 8.43
C VAL A 348 11.15 -6.68 9.88
N SER A 349 11.66 -5.73 10.66
CA SER A 349 12.00 -5.96 12.07
C SER A 349 10.79 -6.41 12.89
N LEU A 350 9.66 -5.69 12.78
CA LEU A 350 8.40 -6.05 13.45
C LEU A 350 7.89 -7.44 13.05
N LEU A 351 7.90 -7.76 11.75
CA LEU A 351 7.52 -9.10 11.25
C LEU A 351 8.45 -10.20 11.81
N THR A 352 9.77 -9.97 11.86
CA THR A 352 10.71 -10.93 12.47
C THR A 352 10.56 -11.10 13.99
N LYS A 353 9.90 -10.14 14.66
CA LYS A 353 9.59 -10.17 16.09
C LYS A 353 8.19 -10.74 16.39
N GLY A 354 7.42 -11.13 15.37
CA GLY A 354 6.10 -11.76 15.53
C GLY A 354 4.91 -10.80 15.44
N ALA A 355 5.06 -9.64 14.79
CA ALA A 355 3.91 -8.78 14.47
C ALA A 355 3.01 -9.44 13.41
N ARG A 356 1.70 -9.51 13.67
CA ARG A 356 0.72 -10.18 12.80
C ARG A 356 0.30 -9.27 11.64
N PRO A 357 0.52 -9.65 10.36
CA PRO A 357 0.08 -8.87 9.20
C PRO A 357 -1.44 -8.96 8.97
N SER A 358 -2.08 -9.96 9.58
CA SER A 358 -3.52 -10.24 9.52
C SER A 358 -4.37 -9.34 10.44
N ASP A 359 -3.77 -8.66 11.43
CA ASP A 359 -4.49 -7.82 12.39
C ASP A 359 -5.17 -6.61 11.72
N LEU A 360 -6.43 -6.38 12.13
CA LEU A 360 -7.26 -5.28 11.65
C LEU A 360 -7.24 -4.06 12.58
N THR A 361 -7.44 -2.88 11.99
CA THR A 361 -7.78 -1.64 12.67
C THR A 361 -9.28 -1.57 13.00
N ILE A 362 -9.71 -0.52 13.72
CA ILE A 362 -11.13 -0.27 14.03
C ILE A 362 -11.95 -0.07 12.73
N ASP A 363 -11.37 0.57 11.72
CA ASP A 363 -11.93 0.76 10.38
C ASP A 363 -11.73 -0.46 9.44
N GLY A 364 -11.36 -1.63 9.99
CA GLY A 364 -11.33 -2.91 9.26
C GLY A 364 -10.18 -3.07 8.26
N ARG A 365 -9.09 -2.31 8.40
CA ARG A 365 -7.95 -2.31 7.46
C ARG A 365 -6.76 -3.09 8.03
N LYS A 366 -6.03 -3.79 7.16
CA LYS A 366 -4.72 -4.39 7.46
C LYS A 366 -3.59 -3.39 7.21
N ALA A 367 -2.39 -3.68 7.74
CA ALA A 367 -1.16 -2.95 7.43
C ALA A 367 -0.91 -2.83 5.90
N LEU A 368 -1.16 -3.89 5.15
CA LEU A 368 -1.06 -3.89 3.69
C LEU A 368 -1.95 -2.83 3.03
N GLN A 369 -3.22 -2.75 3.43
CA GLN A 369 -4.18 -1.81 2.84
C GLN A 369 -3.89 -0.36 3.23
N ILE A 370 -3.36 -0.12 4.44
CA ILE A 370 -2.82 1.19 4.81
C ILE A 370 -1.68 1.58 3.87
N SER A 371 -0.70 0.70 3.66
CA SER A 371 0.43 0.96 2.76
C SER A 371 -0.02 1.19 1.30
N LYS A 372 -0.97 0.39 0.80
CA LYS A 372 -1.55 0.57 -0.55
C LYS A 372 -2.32 1.90 -0.69
N ARG A 373 -3.12 2.31 0.31
CA ARG A 373 -3.86 3.59 0.31
C ARG A 373 -2.97 4.83 0.32
N LEU A 374 -1.80 4.74 0.96
CA LEU A 374 -0.83 5.82 1.05
C LEU A 374 0.14 5.88 -0.15
N THR A 375 0.20 4.83 -0.97
CA THR A 375 1.11 4.73 -2.12
C THR A 375 0.43 5.21 -3.39
N ARG A 376 1.11 6.07 -4.17
CA ARG A 376 0.61 6.58 -5.45
C ARG A 376 0.74 5.53 -6.56
N ALA A 377 -0.36 5.25 -7.27
CA ALA A 377 -0.42 4.20 -8.30
C ALA A 377 0.62 4.41 -9.42
N ALA A 378 0.80 5.66 -9.88
CA ALA A 378 1.79 5.99 -10.91
C ALA A 378 3.25 5.69 -10.52
N ASP A 379 3.58 5.66 -9.23
CA ASP A 379 4.94 5.31 -8.77
C ASP A 379 5.09 3.80 -8.57
N TYR A 380 4.03 3.12 -8.09
CA TYR A 380 4.01 1.68 -7.86
C TYR A 380 4.12 0.87 -9.16
N TYR A 381 3.33 1.24 -10.18
CA TYR A 381 3.30 0.58 -11.48
C TYR A 381 4.45 1.01 -12.42
N LYS A 382 5.32 1.94 -12.00
CA LYS A 382 6.49 2.31 -12.77
C LYS A 382 7.51 1.18 -12.79
N SER A 383 8.05 0.87 -13.97
CA SER A 383 9.16 -0.07 -14.09
C SER A 383 10.39 0.45 -13.33
N THR A 384 10.92 -0.39 -12.43
CA THR A 384 12.23 -0.16 -11.81
C THR A 384 13.30 -0.52 -12.83
N GLU A 385 14.11 0.45 -13.23
CA GLU A 385 15.25 0.20 -14.11
C GLU A 385 16.28 -0.70 -13.40
N GLU A 386 16.89 -1.63 -14.13
CA GLU A 386 17.81 -2.63 -13.56
C GLU A 386 18.97 -1.95 -12.80
N GLY A 387 19.26 -2.44 -11.59
CA GLY A 387 20.31 -1.91 -10.73
C GLY A 387 19.94 -0.64 -9.93
N LYS A 388 18.78 -0.01 -10.15
CA LYS A 388 18.26 1.06 -9.27
C LYS A 388 17.49 0.47 -8.09
N ALA A 389 17.54 1.16 -6.94
CA ALA A 389 16.80 0.75 -5.74
C ALA A 389 15.28 0.90 -5.96
N SER A 390 14.50 -0.10 -5.53
CA SER A 390 13.03 -0.05 -5.54
C SER A 390 12.52 1.07 -4.61
N PRO A 391 11.46 1.81 -4.96
CA PRO A 391 10.83 2.80 -4.08
C PRO A 391 10.41 2.18 -2.74
N LYS A 392 10.63 2.89 -1.62
CA LYS A 392 10.31 2.40 -0.27
C LYS A 392 8.86 1.95 -0.16
N ASP A 393 7.92 2.75 -0.65
CA ASP A 393 6.48 2.50 -0.68
C ASP A 393 6.14 1.15 -1.32
N ARG A 394 6.69 0.89 -2.51
CA ARG A 394 6.50 -0.36 -3.25
C ARG A 394 7.10 -1.54 -2.48
N LEU A 395 8.30 -1.39 -1.94
CA LEU A 395 8.94 -2.44 -1.15
C LEU A 395 8.17 -2.74 0.14
N CYS A 396 7.55 -1.74 0.80
CA CYS A 396 6.65 -1.94 1.93
C CYS A 396 5.46 -2.84 1.55
N ILE A 397 4.81 -2.54 0.42
CA ILE A 397 3.69 -3.35 -0.10
C ILE A 397 4.16 -4.77 -0.41
N GLU A 398 5.25 -4.95 -1.16
CA GLU A 398 5.81 -6.26 -1.53
C GLU A 398 6.14 -7.12 -0.29
N ILE A 399 6.70 -6.51 0.77
CA ILE A 399 6.98 -7.17 2.06
C ILE A 399 5.69 -7.55 2.78
N LEU A 400 4.70 -6.66 2.87
CA LEU A 400 3.45 -6.90 3.58
C LEU A 400 2.58 -7.96 2.88
N GLU A 401 2.50 -7.94 1.54
CA GLU A 401 1.85 -9.01 0.79
C GLU A 401 2.58 -10.35 0.97
N GLN A 402 3.92 -10.34 0.99
CA GLN A 402 4.70 -11.56 1.24
C GLN A 402 4.53 -12.05 2.69
N ALA A 403 4.25 -11.18 3.65
CA ALA A 403 3.92 -11.54 5.03
C ALA A 403 2.52 -12.18 5.11
N GLU A 404 1.49 -11.60 4.49
CA GLU A 404 0.15 -12.21 4.40
C GLU A 404 0.17 -13.57 3.67
N ARG A 405 1.03 -13.74 2.67
CA ARG A 405 1.27 -15.04 2.00
C ARG A 405 2.06 -16.06 2.84
N ARG A 406 2.63 -15.67 3.99
CA ARG A 406 3.45 -16.52 4.87
C ARG A 406 2.81 -16.80 6.24
N ASP A 407 1.83 -16.01 6.66
CA ASP A 407 1.15 -16.13 7.95
C ASP A 407 0.22 -17.37 7.96
N PRO A 408 0.50 -18.42 8.76
CA PRO A 408 -0.38 -19.57 8.87
C PRO A 408 -1.37 -19.35 10.02
N LEU A 409 -2.66 -19.29 9.70
CA LEU A 409 -3.83 -19.28 10.61
C LEU A 409 -3.59 -19.92 12.00
N HIS A 410 -3.31 -19.12 13.03
CA HIS A 410 -3.16 -19.60 14.43
C HIS A 410 -4.14 -18.96 15.44
N GLY A 411 -5.08 -18.12 15.00
CA GLY A 411 -6.13 -17.54 15.85
C GLY A 411 -7.54 -18.11 15.61
N GLU A 412 -7.97 -18.19 14.35
CA GLU A 412 -9.39 -18.38 13.98
C GLU A 412 -9.71 -19.75 13.36
N ALA A 413 -8.71 -20.62 13.21
CA ALA A 413 -8.85 -21.92 12.55
C ALA A 413 -9.88 -22.84 13.24
N SER A 414 -9.98 -22.78 14.58
CA SER A 414 -10.83 -23.64 15.39
C SER A 414 -12.34 -23.42 15.19
N LEU A 415 -12.77 -22.24 14.72
CA LEU A 415 -14.18 -21.97 14.44
C LEU A 415 -14.54 -22.26 12.97
N SER A 416 -13.64 -21.94 12.04
CA SER A 416 -13.85 -22.11 10.60
C SER A 416 -13.70 -23.55 10.10
N LEU A 417 -12.93 -24.40 10.81
CA LEU A 417 -12.75 -25.82 10.46
C LEU A 417 -14.03 -26.67 10.53
N ALA A 418 -15.07 -26.20 11.23
CA ALA A 418 -16.38 -26.84 11.24
C ALA A 418 -17.14 -26.70 9.89
N ILE A 419 -16.76 -25.72 9.06
CA ILE A 419 -17.42 -25.39 7.79
C ILE A 419 -16.54 -25.84 6.59
N ALA A 420 -15.22 -25.72 6.70
CA ALA A 420 -14.27 -26.05 5.62
C ALA A 420 -13.92 -27.56 5.48
N GLY A 421 -14.73 -28.45 6.05
CA GLY A 421 -14.39 -29.86 6.27
C GLY A 421 -14.11 -30.69 5.00
N ASP A 422 -14.71 -30.33 3.87
CA ASP A 422 -14.57 -31.09 2.62
C ASP A 422 -13.59 -30.45 1.61
N ASP A 423 -13.50 -29.11 1.55
CA ASP A 423 -12.48 -28.42 0.74
C ASP A 423 -11.06 -28.83 1.18
N LEU A 424 -10.81 -28.86 2.50
CA LEU A 424 -9.52 -29.23 3.04
C LEU A 424 -9.13 -30.69 2.71
N ARG A 425 -10.12 -31.60 2.62
CA ARG A 425 -9.91 -33.00 2.20
C ARG A 425 -9.59 -33.11 0.73
N MET A 426 -10.32 -32.42 -0.13
CA MET A 426 -10.06 -32.38 -1.58
C MET A 426 -8.67 -31.79 -1.88
N LYS A 427 -8.28 -30.73 -1.14
CA LYS A 427 -6.97 -30.09 -1.23
C LYS A 427 -5.82 -30.99 -0.73
N LEU A 428 -6.04 -31.74 0.35
CA LEU A 428 -5.09 -32.74 0.83
C LEU A 428 -4.90 -33.86 -0.20
N LEU A 429 -6.00 -34.39 -0.75
CA LEU A 429 -5.98 -35.45 -1.76
C LEU A 429 -5.28 -35.01 -3.06
N TYR A 430 -5.54 -33.80 -3.56
CA TYR A 430 -4.84 -33.23 -4.71
C TYR A 430 -3.33 -33.14 -4.47
N LEU A 431 -2.91 -32.70 -3.28
CA LEU A 431 -1.50 -32.57 -2.92
C LEU A 431 -0.79 -33.93 -2.72
N GLU A 432 -1.44 -34.91 -2.08
CA GLU A 432 -0.93 -36.29 -1.98
C GLU A 432 -0.76 -36.91 -3.38
N ASN A 433 -1.79 -36.84 -4.23
CA ASN A 433 -1.75 -37.39 -5.59
C ASN A 433 -0.64 -36.74 -6.44
N ARG A 434 -0.48 -35.41 -6.34
CA ARG A 434 0.56 -34.65 -7.04
C ARG A 434 1.97 -34.98 -6.56
N VAL A 435 2.19 -35.12 -5.26
CA VAL A 435 3.50 -35.52 -4.71
C VAL A 435 3.78 -36.99 -5.03
N GLY A 436 2.76 -37.86 -5.04
CA GLY A 436 2.86 -39.23 -5.53
C GLY A 436 3.26 -39.31 -7.01
N LEU A 437 2.66 -38.47 -7.87
CA LEU A 437 3.03 -38.34 -9.29
C LEU A 437 4.48 -37.86 -9.45
N ALA A 438 4.92 -36.91 -8.63
CA ALA A 438 6.31 -36.48 -8.59
C ALA A 438 7.26 -37.60 -8.12
N LYS A 439 6.91 -38.39 -7.11
CA LYS A 439 7.67 -39.59 -6.67
C LYS A 439 7.78 -40.65 -7.76
N LEU A 440 6.76 -40.80 -8.61
CA LEU A 440 6.75 -41.75 -9.74
C LEU A 440 7.67 -41.31 -10.88
N LEU A 441 7.66 -40.01 -11.22
CA LEU A 441 8.33 -39.48 -12.40
C LEU A 441 9.76 -38.95 -12.11
N PHE A 442 10.03 -38.52 -10.87
CA PHE A 442 11.30 -37.98 -10.39
C PHE A 442 11.68 -38.57 -9.01
N PRO A 443 11.98 -39.89 -8.92
CA PRO A 443 12.11 -40.57 -7.63
C PRO A 443 13.27 -40.07 -6.76
N MET A 444 14.29 -39.43 -7.33
CA MET A 444 15.46 -38.92 -6.58
C MET A 444 15.25 -37.47 -6.16
N GLU A 445 14.75 -36.64 -7.07
CA GLU A 445 14.52 -35.21 -6.89
C GLU A 445 13.34 -34.97 -5.95
N ALA A 446 12.23 -35.70 -6.15
CA ALA A 446 11.08 -35.67 -5.26
C ALA A 446 11.47 -36.11 -3.84
N LYS A 447 12.34 -37.13 -3.70
CA LYS A 447 12.85 -37.55 -2.40
C LYS A 447 13.64 -36.42 -1.71
N VAL A 448 14.62 -35.81 -2.38
CA VAL A 448 15.41 -34.71 -1.81
C VAL A 448 14.51 -33.54 -1.38
N VAL A 449 13.50 -33.20 -2.19
CA VAL A 449 12.54 -32.13 -1.84
C VAL A 449 11.63 -32.53 -0.68
N MET A 450 11.20 -33.79 -0.60
CA MET A 450 10.41 -34.32 0.52
C MET A 450 11.20 -34.42 1.83
N ASP A 451 12.49 -34.78 1.78
CA ASP A 451 13.40 -34.79 2.92
C ASP A 451 13.52 -33.36 3.51
N ILE A 452 13.75 -32.36 2.64
CA ILE A 452 13.80 -30.93 3.02
C ILE A 452 12.44 -30.45 3.57
N ALA A 453 11.32 -30.90 2.98
CA ALA A 453 9.97 -30.55 3.40
C ALA A 453 9.43 -31.38 4.58
N GLN A 454 10.20 -32.35 5.09
CA GLN A 454 9.87 -33.26 6.20
C GLN A 454 8.55 -34.05 5.99
N VAL A 455 8.27 -34.48 4.76
CA VAL A 455 7.01 -35.22 4.45
C VAL A 455 6.96 -36.59 5.12
N ASP A 456 8.06 -37.35 5.07
CA ASP A 456 8.11 -38.71 5.63
C ASP A 456 8.08 -38.74 7.17
N GLY A 457 8.13 -37.56 7.82
CA GLY A 457 7.83 -37.37 9.25
C GLY A 457 6.35 -37.15 9.56
N THR A 458 5.43 -37.31 8.59
CA THR A 458 3.99 -37.10 8.75
C THR A 458 3.19 -38.28 8.18
N SER A 459 2.10 -38.65 8.86
CA SER A 459 1.22 -39.78 8.50
C SER A 459 0.58 -39.61 7.11
N GLU A 460 0.66 -40.63 6.26
CA GLU A 460 0.06 -40.60 4.91
C GLU A 460 -1.47 -40.70 4.94
N PHE A 461 -2.15 -39.87 4.15
CA PHE A 461 -3.62 -39.88 4.06
C PHE A 461 -4.12 -41.03 3.17
N THR A 462 -4.42 -42.19 3.77
CA THR A 462 -4.96 -43.35 3.05
C THR A 462 -6.50 -43.41 3.08
N PHE A 463 -7.09 -43.74 1.93
CA PHE A 463 -8.55 -43.76 1.70
C PHE A 463 -9.35 -44.74 2.59
N ALA A 464 -8.67 -45.69 3.25
CA ALA A 464 -9.29 -46.73 4.06
C ALA A 464 -10.11 -46.18 5.25
N THR A 465 -9.69 -45.04 5.82
CA THR A 465 -10.32 -44.37 6.98
C THR A 465 -11.75 -43.90 6.71
N ILE A 466 -12.18 -43.84 5.44
CA ILE A 466 -13.53 -43.37 5.06
C ILE A 466 -14.60 -44.46 5.25
N ASN A 467 -14.24 -45.75 5.18
CA ASN A 467 -15.22 -46.84 5.09
C ASN A 467 -15.50 -47.60 6.40
N SER A 468 -14.74 -47.40 7.48
CA SER A 468 -14.96 -48.12 8.75
C SER A 468 -16.28 -47.79 9.44
N ASN A 469 -16.80 -46.57 9.23
CA ASN A 469 -17.92 -46.04 10.01
C ASN A 469 -19.31 -46.31 9.38
N LYS A 470 -19.40 -47.22 8.40
CA LYS A 470 -20.66 -47.57 7.71
C LYS A 470 -20.88 -49.07 7.47
N LEU A 471 -20.44 -49.96 8.37
CA LEU A 471 -21.03 -51.31 8.50
C LEU A 471 -20.58 -52.04 9.79
N ASN A 472 -21.34 -51.87 10.88
CA ASN A 472 -21.80 -52.94 11.78
C ASN A 472 -22.49 -52.34 13.02
N GLY A 473 -23.75 -52.71 13.26
CA GLY A 473 -24.50 -52.30 14.44
C GLY A 473 -24.43 -53.34 15.55
N ALA A 474 -23.74 -53.01 16.65
CA ALA A 474 -23.85 -53.71 17.94
C ALA A 474 -23.62 -52.70 19.07
N GLN A 475 -24.37 -52.82 20.17
CA GLN A 475 -24.19 -51.94 21.32
C GLN A 475 -23.00 -52.39 22.17
N THR A 476 -22.02 -51.51 22.34
CA THR A 476 -21.17 -51.44 23.53
C THR A 476 -21.04 -49.98 23.94
N THR A 477 -21.08 -49.72 25.25
CA THR A 477 -20.97 -48.38 25.82
C THR A 477 -19.52 -47.89 25.74
N VAL A 478 -19.22 -47.02 24.78
CA VAL A 478 -17.94 -46.32 24.66
C VAL A 478 -18.01 -45.02 25.45
N ASP A 479 -16.97 -44.73 26.25
CA ASP A 479 -16.84 -43.47 26.97
C ASP A 479 -16.65 -42.31 25.98
N LEU A 480 -17.44 -41.24 26.13
CA LEU A 480 -17.41 -40.08 25.23
C LEU A 480 -16.18 -39.19 25.40
N ASN A 481 -15.32 -39.47 26.39
CA ASN A 481 -14.13 -38.67 26.68
C ASN A 481 -12.85 -39.13 25.93
N GLU A 482 -12.85 -40.30 25.28
CA GLU A 482 -11.64 -40.86 24.64
C GLU A 482 -11.65 -40.70 23.09
N ALA A 483 -11.25 -39.49 22.66
CA ALA A 483 -10.73 -39.13 21.32
C ALA A 483 -11.61 -39.30 20.06
N PRO A 484 -12.09 -38.15 19.54
CA PRO A 484 -12.09 -37.87 18.08
C PRO A 484 -10.93 -36.95 17.63
N PHE A 485 -10.29 -36.24 18.56
CA PHE A 485 -9.54 -35.01 18.26
C PHE A 485 -8.11 -35.17 17.69
N ARG A 486 -7.49 -36.36 17.74
CA ARG A 486 -6.09 -36.53 17.26
C ARG A 486 -5.92 -36.45 15.73
N ILE A 487 -7.00 -36.57 14.96
CA ILE A 487 -6.92 -36.73 13.49
C ILE A 487 -6.80 -35.38 12.74
N GLN A 488 -7.14 -34.24 13.36
CA GLN A 488 -7.07 -32.93 12.67
C GLN A 488 -5.64 -32.36 12.58
N GLU A 489 -4.84 -32.47 13.64
CA GLU A 489 -3.49 -31.88 13.66
C GLU A 489 -2.53 -32.61 12.72
N GLU A 490 -2.58 -33.95 12.68
CA GLU A 490 -1.76 -34.77 11.77
C GLU A 490 -2.03 -34.43 10.30
N HIS A 491 -3.31 -34.32 9.91
CA HIS A 491 -3.68 -33.95 8.54
C HIS A 491 -3.30 -32.51 8.18
N LEU A 492 -3.38 -31.55 9.12
CA LEU A 492 -2.88 -30.19 8.90
C LEU A 492 -1.36 -30.16 8.74
N ASN A 493 -0.61 -30.99 9.48
CA ASN A 493 0.84 -31.07 9.37
C ASN A 493 1.28 -31.78 8.08
N ARG A 494 0.58 -32.85 7.65
CA ARG A 494 0.75 -33.48 6.33
C ARG A 494 0.47 -32.49 5.20
N LEU A 495 -0.63 -31.73 5.27
CA LEU A 495 -0.98 -30.69 4.30
C LEU A 495 0.11 -29.60 4.19
N LYS A 496 0.65 -29.12 5.33
CA LYS A 496 1.78 -28.18 5.36
C LYS A 496 3.03 -28.77 4.70
N ALA A 497 3.37 -30.03 4.99
CA ALA A 497 4.55 -30.69 4.42
C ALA A 497 4.43 -30.88 2.90
N LEU A 498 3.30 -31.37 2.40
CA LEU A 498 3.04 -31.54 0.97
C LEU A 498 3.02 -30.20 0.22
N SER A 499 2.41 -29.16 0.82
CA SER A 499 2.41 -27.80 0.26
C SER A 499 3.84 -27.24 0.12
N ARG A 500 4.68 -27.38 1.17
CA ARG A 500 6.11 -27.02 1.10
C ARG A 500 6.86 -27.80 0.02
N THR A 501 6.56 -29.10 -0.14
CA THR A 501 7.17 -29.97 -1.17
C THR A 501 6.86 -29.46 -2.57
N VAL A 502 5.59 -29.13 -2.84
CA VAL A 502 5.14 -28.58 -4.12
C VAL A 502 5.78 -27.22 -4.39
N GLU A 503 5.88 -26.34 -3.39
CA GLU A 503 6.45 -25.00 -3.57
C GLU A 503 7.98 -25.02 -3.78
N LEU A 504 8.70 -25.89 -3.07
CA LEU A 504 10.11 -26.16 -3.33
C LEU A 504 10.31 -26.77 -4.73
N GLY A 505 9.44 -27.69 -5.15
CA GLY A 505 9.42 -28.26 -6.49
C GLY A 505 9.32 -27.19 -7.59
N LYS A 506 8.35 -26.27 -7.50
CA LYS A 506 8.25 -25.11 -8.40
C LYS A 506 9.52 -24.24 -8.42
N ARG A 507 10.15 -24.05 -7.26
CA ARG A 507 11.29 -23.13 -7.11
C ARG A 507 12.59 -23.66 -7.74
N PHE A 508 12.79 -24.97 -7.74
CA PHE A 508 13.97 -25.61 -8.35
C PHE A 508 13.71 -26.15 -9.76
N PHE A 509 12.47 -26.55 -10.07
CA PHE A 509 12.07 -27.14 -11.35
C PHE A 509 10.74 -26.56 -11.84
N PRO A 510 10.70 -25.26 -12.23
CA PRO A 510 9.46 -24.57 -12.58
C PRO A 510 8.75 -25.18 -13.79
N ARG A 511 9.46 -25.56 -14.86
CA ARG A 511 8.86 -26.18 -16.06
C ARG A 511 8.34 -27.57 -15.74
N CYS A 512 9.10 -28.37 -14.99
CA CYS A 512 8.66 -29.68 -14.51
C CYS A 512 7.39 -29.58 -13.67
N SER A 513 7.31 -28.58 -12.78
CA SER A 513 6.11 -28.34 -11.97
C SER A 513 4.92 -27.83 -12.79
N GLU A 514 5.14 -27.17 -13.94
CA GLU A 514 4.05 -26.78 -14.84
C GLU A 514 3.50 -27.99 -15.62
N VAL A 515 4.36 -28.92 -16.05
CA VAL A 515 3.93 -30.21 -16.63
C VAL A 515 3.16 -31.03 -15.60
N LEU A 516 3.62 -31.09 -14.34
CA LEU A 516 2.89 -31.75 -13.26
C LEU A 516 1.51 -31.11 -12.98
N ASN A 517 1.35 -29.77 -13.06
CA ASN A 517 0.03 -29.14 -13.01
C ASN A 517 -0.86 -29.69 -14.15
N LYS A 518 -0.37 -29.66 -15.39
CA LYS A 518 -1.15 -30.06 -16.58
C LYS A 518 -1.60 -31.52 -16.57
N ILE A 519 -0.89 -32.41 -15.88
CA ILE A 519 -1.30 -33.81 -15.67
C ILE A 519 -2.32 -33.93 -14.52
N MET A 520 -2.21 -33.09 -13.48
CA MET A 520 -3.14 -33.04 -12.34
C MET A 520 -4.48 -32.37 -12.66
N ASP A 521 -4.47 -31.40 -13.57
CA ASP A 521 -5.61 -30.54 -13.90
C ASP A 521 -6.39 -31.04 -15.14
N ALA A 522 -5.98 -32.18 -15.71
CA ALA A 522 -6.65 -32.91 -16.79
C ALA A 522 -7.14 -34.28 -16.30
N ASP A 523 -8.15 -34.85 -16.96
CA ASP A 523 -8.68 -36.20 -16.64
C ASP A 523 -7.65 -37.35 -16.86
N ASP A 524 -6.47 -37.04 -17.41
CA ASP A 524 -5.34 -37.95 -17.66
C ASP A 524 -4.85 -38.70 -16.41
N LEU A 525 -5.13 -38.22 -15.18
CA LEU A 525 -4.82 -38.97 -13.96
C LEU A 525 -5.49 -40.36 -13.93
N SER A 526 -6.69 -40.49 -14.52
CA SER A 526 -7.40 -41.76 -14.68
C SER A 526 -6.72 -42.71 -15.69
N GLN A 527 -5.97 -42.15 -16.65
CA GLN A 527 -5.24 -42.90 -17.68
C GLN A 527 -3.89 -43.43 -17.14
N LEU A 528 -3.32 -42.80 -16.10
CA LEU A 528 -2.10 -43.29 -15.45
C LEU A 528 -2.36 -44.32 -14.33
N ALA A 529 -3.56 -44.33 -13.76
CA ALA A 529 -3.95 -45.29 -12.72
C ALA A 529 -4.16 -46.72 -13.29
N CYS A 530 -3.41 -47.70 -12.79
CA CYS A 530 -3.59 -49.12 -13.12
C CYS A 530 -4.67 -49.76 -12.21
N GLY A 531 -5.94 -49.64 -12.63
CA GLY A 531 -7.13 -49.92 -11.83
C GLY A 531 -7.61 -51.38 -11.79
N GLY A 532 -6.72 -52.34 -11.53
CA GLY A 532 -7.08 -53.73 -11.19
C GLY A 532 -7.62 -54.64 -12.31
N ILE A 533 -8.37 -54.13 -13.30
CA ILE A 533 -8.95 -54.91 -14.41
C ILE A 533 -8.76 -54.22 -15.77
N ASP A 534 -7.57 -53.65 -16.01
CA ASP A 534 -7.23 -53.07 -17.32
C ASP A 534 -7.12 -54.17 -18.39
N THR A 535 -7.75 -53.98 -19.56
CA THR A 535 -7.57 -54.87 -20.73
C THR A 535 -6.14 -54.83 -21.27
N ALA A 536 -5.81 -55.76 -22.18
CA ALA A 536 -4.49 -55.80 -22.79
C ALA A 536 -4.21 -54.57 -23.68
N GLU A 537 -5.24 -54.03 -24.33
CA GLU A 537 -5.16 -52.89 -25.24
C GLU A 537 -5.05 -51.57 -24.46
N GLU A 538 -5.85 -51.38 -23.41
CA GLU A 538 -5.70 -50.25 -22.49
C GLU A 538 -4.30 -50.21 -21.86
N ARG A 539 -3.74 -51.35 -21.44
CA ARG A 539 -2.35 -51.42 -20.92
C ARG A 539 -1.28 -51.01 -21.93
N VAL A 540 -1.53 -51.11 -23.24
CA VAL A 540 -0.64 -50.59 -24.27
C VAL A 540 -0.83 -49.07 -24.43
N VAL A 541 -2.07 -48.58 -24.47
CA VAL A 541 -2.37 -47.13 -24.58
C VAL A 541 -1.84 -46.36 -23.36
N LYS A 542 -2.11 -46.83 -22.14
CA LYS A 542 -1.60 -46.24 -20.89
C LYS A 542 -0.06 -46.20 -20.88
N ARG A 543 0.60 -47.26 -21.37
CA ARG A 543 2.07 -47.30 -21.49
C ARG A 543 2.59 -46.31 -22.51
N GLN A 544 1.96 -46.20 -23.68
CA GLN A 544 2.33 -45.23 -24.71
C GLN A 544 2.20 -43.80 -24.16
N ARG A 545 1.10 -43.49 -23.48
CA ARG A 545 0.85 -42.19 -22.85
C ARG A 545 1.87 -41.85 -21.75
N TYR A 546 2.26 -42.85 -20.94
CA TYR A 546 3.33 -42.68 -19.95
C TYR A 546 4.66 -42.30 -20.60
N MET A 547 5.05 -42.96 -21.71
CA MET A 547 6.30 -42.64 -22.43
C MET A 547 6.28 -41.23 -23.04
N GLU A 548 5.15 -40.79 -23.59
CA GLU A 548 4.96 -39.41 -24.10
C GLU A 548 5.14 -38.36 -23.01
N LEU A 549 4.48 -38.57 -21.86
CA LEU A 549 4.61 -37.66 -20.72
C LEU A 549 6.04 -37.69 -20.14
N GLN A 550 6.70 -38.84 -20.13
CA GLN A 550 8.09 -38.98 -19.71
C GLN A 550 9.07 -38.22 -20.63
N ASP A 551 8.85 -38.20 -21.95
CA ASP A 551 9.67 -37.41 -22.90
C ASP A 551 9.49 -35.89 -22.70
N VAL A 552 8.23 -35.41 -22.69
CA VAL A 552 7.89 -34.00 -22.44
C VAL A 552 8.50 -33.51 -21.11
N LEU A 553 8.41 -34.33 -20.07
CA LEU A 553 8.94 -34.03 -18.75
C LEU A 553 10.48 -34.11 -18.67
N SER A 554 11.11 -35.07 -19.35
CA SER A 554 12.57 -35.15 -19.47
C SER A 554 13.13 -33.91 -20.15
N LYS A 555 12.45 -33.42 -21.20
CA LYS A 555 12.82 -32.17 -21.86
C LYS A 555 12.71 -30.97 -20.90
N ALA A 556 11.58 -30.84 -20.18
CA ALA A 556 11.38 -29.78 -19.20
C ALA A 556 12.47 -29.77 -18.10
N PHE A 557 12.91 -30.95 -17.67
CA PHE A 557 13.98 -31.10 -16.67
C PHE A 557 15.35 -30.65 -17.18
N HIS A 558 15.69 -30.95 -18.44
CA HIS A 558 16.93 -30.44 -19.04
C HIS A 558 16.88 -28.92 -19.21
N GLU A 559 15.74 -28.34 -19.62
CA GLU A 559 15.55 -26.89 -19.72
C GLU A 559 15.64 -26.18 -18.34
N ASP A 560 15.04 -26.74 -17.28
CA ASP A 560 15.16 -26.22 -15.91
C ASP A 560 16.61 -26.30 -15.40
N LYS A 561 17.31 -27.41 -15.66
CA LYS A 561 18.70 -27.61 -15.25
C LYS A 561 19.68 -26.68 -15.95
N GLU A 562 19.56 -26.51 -17.27
CA GLU A 562 20.45 -25.60 -18.02
C GLU A 562 20.33 -24.14 -17.54
N GLU A 563 19.13 -23.69 -17.16
CA GLU A 563 18.93 -22.35 -16.59
C GLU A 563 19.50 -22.26 -15.16
N PHE A 564 19.34 -23.31 -14.35
CA PHE A 564 19.95 -23.37 -13.01
C PHE A 564 21.48 -23.29 -13.07
N ASP A 565 22.12 -24.12 -13.90
CA ASP A 565 23.59 -24.13 -14.08
C ASP A 565 24.09 -22.78 -14.63
N ARG A 566 23.33 -22.15 -15.55
CA ARG A 566 23.59 -20.78 -16.05
C ARG A 566 23.56 -19.72 -14.93
N SER A 567 22.62 -19.83 -13.99
CA SER A 567 22.52 -18.93 -12.83
C SER A 567 23.63 -19.16 -11.77
N ALA A 568 24.15 -20.39 -11.66
CA ALA A 568 25.28 -20.72 -10.80
C ALA A 568 26.62 -20.17 -11.35
N ILE A 569 26.77 -20.16 -12.67
CA ILE A 569 27.97 -19.62 -13.35
C ILE A 569 28.00 -18.08 -13.30
N SER A 570 26.85 -17.40 -13.46
CA SER A 570 26.80 -15.94 -13.38
C SER A 570 27.09 -15.41 -11.97
N SER A 571 26.57 -16.07 -10.93
CA SER A 571 26.78 -15.69 -9.53
C SER A 571 28.22 -15.91 -9.04
N SER A 572 28.86 -17.01 -9.45
CA SER A 572 30.26 -17.32 -9.09
C SER A 572 31.31 -16.43 -9.79
N SER A 573 30.96 -15.74 -10.87
CA SER A 573 31.86 -14.89 -11.66
C SER A 573 32.25 -13.55 -10.98
N SER A 574 31.65 -13.21 -9.83
CA SER A 574 31.79 -11.91 -9.16
C SER A 574 33.03 -11.76 -8.26
N SER A 575 33.68 -12.86 -7.87
CA SER A 575 34.72 -12.88 -6.82
C SER A 575 36.15 -12.78 -7.35
N LYS A 576 36.58 -11.59 -7.80
CA LYS A 576 38.01 -11.31 -8.07
C LYS A 576 38.74 -10.89 -6.80
N SER A 577 39.52 -11.79 -6.24
CA SER A 577 40.36 -11.55 -5.07
C SER A 577 41.55 -10.62 -5.38
N ILE A 578 41.86 -9.71 -4.44
CA ILE A 578 42.96 -8.75 -4.57
C ILE A 578 44.29 -9.46 -4.25
N VAL A 579 45.20 -9.49 -5.22
CA VAL A 579 46.57 -10.00 -5.03
C VAL A 579 47.42 -8.95 -4.32
N VAL A 580 47.67 -9.14 -3.03
CA VAL A 580 48.54 -8.26 -2.23
C VAL A 580 50.00 -8.67 -2.38
N THR A 581 50.79 -7.88 -3.11
CA THR A 581 52.25 -8.03 -3.19
C THR A 581 52.92 -7.41 -1.96
N ARG A 582 53.63 -8.22 -1.16
CA ARG A 582 54.52 -7.72 -0.09
C ARG A 582 55.95 -7.50 -0.62
N PRO A 583 56.62 -6.39 -0.26
CA PRO A 583 58.02 -6.14 -0.64
C PRO A 583 59.00 -7.01 0.16
N LYS A 584 60.21 -7.21 -0.38
CA LYS A 584 61.29 -7.95 0.28
C LYS A 584 61.92 -7.11 1.39
N GLY A 585 62.02 -7.67 2.59
CA GLY A 585 62.91 -7.17 3.64
C GLY A 585 64.31 -7.79 3.51
N THR A 586 65.35 -6.97 3.53
CA THR A 586 66.76 -7.40 3.55
C THR A 586 67.22 -7.65 4.99
N ALA A 587 67.84 -8.81 5.24
CA ALA A 587 68.52 -9.09 6.50
C ALA A 587 70.00 -8.67 6.42
N HIS A 588 70.49 -8.00 7.46
CA HIS A 588 71.92 -7.79 7.72
C HIS A 588 72.14 -7.80 9.23
N CYS A 589 73.10 -8.62 9.68
CA CYS A 589 73.52 -8.84 11.07
C CYS A 589 72.41 -9.36 12.00
#